data_AF-A0A2W0CAA8-F1
#
_entry.id   AF-A0A2W0CAA8-F1
#
_cell.length_a   1.000
_cell.length_b   1.000
_cell.length_c   1.000
_cell.angle_alpha   90.00
_cell.angle_beta   90.00
_cell.angle_gamma   90.00
#
_symmetry.space_group_name_H-M   'P 1'
#
loop_
_entity.id
_entity.type
_entity.pdbx_description
1 polymer ?
#
loop_
_entity_poly.entity_id
_entity_poly.type
_entity_poly.pdbx_seq_one_letter_code
_entity_poly.pdbx_strand_id
1 'polypeptide(L)'
;MEQIKQMNKEIFKENLLKTIQEISNRKGLQFNDYRFIIEPVRERDKPLNSADDMMRLNILSQDNIGGKKLPLVNAVNILCGLEPMVPIWINVIFVGFDEAIAIFKLQCSLRFRKPTLLRNVETGHAPFKAIIE
;
A
#
# COMPACT_ATOMS: atom_id res chain seq x y z
N MET A 1 -19.65 -12.54 3.30
CA MET A 1 -18.47 -11.67 3.46
C MET A 1 -18.95 -10.31 3.86
N GLU A 2 -18.49 -9.77 4.99
CA GLU A 2 -18.82 -8.39 5.37
C GLU A 2 -18.26 -7.43 4.32
N GLN A 3 -19.12 -6.54 3.81
CA GLN A 3 -18.66 -5.47 2.92
C GLN A 3 -17.84 -4.48 3.73
N ILE A 4 -16.67 -4.12 3.21
CA ILE A 4 -15.88 -3.03 3.78
C ILE A 4 -16.66 -1.73 3.54
N LYS A 5 -17.24 -1.18 4.61
CA LYS A 5 -18.05 0.05 4.54
C LYS A 5 -17.22 1.31 4.81
N GLN A 6 -16.02 1.16 5.36
CA GLN A 6 -15.15 2.26 5.77
C GLN A 6 -13.69 1.94 5.46
N MET A 7 -12.92 2.96 5.08
CA MET A 7 -11.47 2.89 4.96
C MET A 7 -10.93 4.24 5.37
N ASN A 8 -10.39 4.31 6.58
CA ASN A 8 -9.69 5.48 7.09
C ASN A 8 -8.19 5.20 7.27
N LYS A 9 -7.39 6.22 7.54
CA LYS A 9 -5.94 6.07 7.79
C LYS A 9 -5.62 5.03 8.86
N GLU A 10 -6.40 4.94 9.93
CA GLU A 10 -6.16 3.99 11.01
C GLU A 10 -6.41 2.54 10.55
N ILE A 11 -7.55 2.27 9.90
CA ILE A 11 -7.88 0.96 9.31
C ILE A 11 -6.84 0.58 8.25
N PHE A 12 -6.46 1.51 7.38
CA PHE A 12 -5.46 1.28 6.34
C PHE A 12 -4.10 0.91 6.94
N LYS A 13 -3.66 1.65 7.97
CA LYS A 13 -2.43 1.39 8.73
C LYS A 13 -2.47 0.01 9.40
N GLU A 14 -3.56 -0.32 10.09
CA GLU A 14 -3.72 -1.64 10.71
C GLU A 14 -3.67 -2.78 9.69
N ASN A 15 -4.33 -2.61 8.55
CA ASN A 15 -4.32 -3.61 7.48
C ASN A 15 -2.93 -3.79 6.87
N LEU A 16 -2.19 -2.70 6.67
CA LEU A 16 -0.79 -2.75 6.25
C LEU A 16 0.08 -3.50 7.26
N LEU A 17 -0.05 -3.19 8.55
CA LEU A 17 0.70 -3.84 9.63
C LEU A 17 0.40 -5.35 9.72
N LYS A 18 -0.87 -5.75 9.58
CA LYS A 18 -1.24 -7.18 9.53
C LYS A 18 -0.59 -7.89 8.34
N THR A 19 -0.55 -7.23 7.18
CA THR A 19 0.10 -7.79 5.98
C THR A 19 1.61 -7.94 6.18
N ILE A 20 2.26 -6.97 6.83
CA ILE A 20 3.68 -7.08 7.20
C ILE A 20 3.90 -8.23 8.16
N GLN A 21 3.06 -8.36 9.19
CA GLN A 21 3.15 -9.46 10.15
C GLN A 21 2.99 -10.82 9.47
N GLU A 22 2.07 -10.94 8.50
CA GLU A 22 1.93 -12.15 7.68
C GLU A 22 3.23 -12.50 6.96
N ILE A 23 3.85 -11.53 6.29
CA ILE A 23 5.11 -11.70 5.57
C ILE A 23 6.22 -12.10 6.55
N SER A 24 6.35 -11.39 7.68
CA SER A 24 7.36 -11.65 8.69
C SER A 24 7.26 -13.06 9.26
N ASN A 25 6.04 -13.50 9.59
CA ASN A 25 5.80 -14.84 10.12
C ASN A 25 6.18 -15.93 9.10
N ARG A 26 5.80 -15.75 7.83
CA ARG A 26 6.07 -16.75 6.79
C ARG A 26 7.54 -16.80 6.36
N LYS A 27 8.24 -15.67 6.40
CA LYS A 27 9.66 -15.58 6.02
C LYS A 27 10.62 -15.69 7.22
N GLY A 28 10.11 -15.82 8.45
CA GLY A 28 10.94 -15.86 9.67
C GLY A 28 11.73 -14.58 9.93
N LEU A 29 11.19 -13.42 9.54
CA LEU A 29 11.89 -12.14 9.64
C LEU A 29 11.83 -11.57 11.06
N GLN A 30 12.95 -11.02 11.52
CA GLN A 30 13.05 -10.25 12.75
C GLN A 30 13.67 -8.88 12.44
N PHE A 31 13.00 -7.81 12.88
CA PHE A 31 13.46 -6.44 12.69
C PHE A 31 12.83 -5.51 13.73
N ASN A 32 13.55 -4.43 14.06
CA ASN A 32 13.09 -3.41 15.01
C ASN A 32 12.65 -2.11 14.31
N ASP A 33 13.14 -1.84 13.10
CA ASP A 33 12.72 -0.71 12.27
C ASP A 33 12.42 -1.20 10.85
N TYR A 34 11.55 -0.46 10.16
CA TYR A 34 11.15 -0.73 8.80
C TYR A 34 10.82 0.53 8.01
N ARG A 35 10.96 0.45 6.69
CA ARG A 35 10.68 1.53 5.75
C ARG A 35 9.94 1.01 4.52
N PHE A 36 9.26 1.92 3.86
CA PHE A 36 8.42 1.65 2.70
C PHE A 36 8.93 2.34 1.45
N ILE A 37 8.95 1.62 0.34
CA ILE A 37 9.12 2.19 -1.00
C ILE A 37 7.77 2.07 -1.70
N ILE A 38 7.21 3.18 -2.17
CA ILE A 38 5.95 3.17 -2.93
C ILE A 38 6.27 3.05 -4.41
N GLU A 39 5.63 2.09 -5.09
CA GLU A 39 5.80 1.85 -6.53
C GLU A 39 4.42 1.81 -7.20
N PRO A 40 3.95 2.93 -7.78
CA PRO A 40 2.67 2.96 -8.46
C PRO A 40 2.72 2.17 -9.77
N VAL A 41 1.71 1.35 -10.01
CA VAL A 41 1.60 0.48 -11.18
C VAL A 41 0.45 0.94 -12.06
N ARG A 42 0.75 1.22 -13.33
CA ARG A 42 -0.26 1.50 -14.35
C ARG A 42 -0.82 0.20 -14.90
N GLU A 43 -2.10 -0.06 -14.63
CA GLU A 43 -2.83 -1.18 -15.24
C GLU A 43 -3.12 -0.88 -16.72
N ARG A 44 -2.71 -1.79 -17.62
CA ARG A 44 -3.05 -1.69 -19.05
C ARG A 44 -4.56 -1.69 -19.23
N ASP A 45 -5.05 -0.84 -20.14
CA ASP A 45 -6.46 -0.75 -20.53
C ASP A 45 -7.44 -0.39 -19.39
N LYS A 46 -6.94 0.09 -18.25
CA LYS A 46 -7.79 0.61 -17.17
C LYS A 46 -7.70 2.14 -17.14
N PRO A 47 -8.77 2.86 -17.50
CA PRO A 47 -8.74 4.31 -17.50
C PRO A 47 -8.64 4.84 -16.07
N LEU A 48 -7.91 5.96 -15.95
CA LEU A 48 -7.82 6.78 -14.76
C LEU A 48 -8.91 7.86 -14.83
N ASN A 49 -9.52 8.18 -13.70
CA ASN A 49 -10.37 9.37 -13.60
C ASN A 49 -9.54 10.59 -13.15
N SER A 50 -10.16 11.77 -13.08
CA SER A 50 -9.44 13.00 -12.69
C SER A 50 -8.80 12.94 -11.30
N ALA A 51 -9.39 12.19 -10.35
CA ALA A 51 -8.81 12.00 -9.02
C ALA A 51 -7.61 11.05 -9.04
N ASP A 52 -7.69 9.98 -9.83
CA ASP A 52 -6.58 9.06 -10.10
C ASP A 52 -5.40 9.82 -10.74
N ASP A 53 -5.67 10.69 -11.72
CA ASP A 53 -4.65 11.51 -12.38
C ASP A 53 -4.04 12.56 -11.45
N MET A 54 -4.84 13.19 -10.58
CA MET A 54 -4.32 14.10 -9.56
C MET A 54 -3.35 13.38 -8.62
N MET A 55 -3.70 12.18 -8.14
CA MET A 55 -2.79 11.38 -7.33
C MET A 55 -1.53 11.01 -8.09
N ARG A 56 -1.66 10.52 -9.34
CA ARG A 56 -0.53 10.10 -10.19
C ARG A 56 0.46 11.24 -10.46
N LEU A 57 -0.05 12.40 -10.88
CA LEU A 57 0.77 13.51 -11.35
C LEU A 57 1.39 14.30 -10.20
N ASN A 58 0.67 14.44 -9.09
CA ASN A 58 1.09 15.33 -8.01
C ASN A 58 1.63 14.56 -6.81
N ILE A 59 0.92 13.55 -6.31
CA ILE A 59 1.24 12.90 -5.02
C ILE A 59 2.21 11.72 -5.20
N LEU A 60 1.99 10.90 -6.23
CA LEU A 60 2.77 9.71 -6.56
C LEU A 60 3.84 10.00 -7.64
N SER A 61 4.23 11.26 -7.78
CA SER A 61 5.28 11.70 -8.70
C SER A 61 6.66 11.20 -8.25
N GLN A 62 7.61 11.15 -9.19
CA GLN A 62 9.00 10.77 -8.87
C GLN A 62 9.62 11.67 -7.81
N ASP A 63 9.36 12.97 -7.84
CA ASP A 63 9.89 13.90 -6.85
C ASP A 63 9.37 13.61 -5.43
N ASN A 64 8.15 13.10 -5.31
CA ASN A 64 7.53 12.83 -4.03
C ASN A 64 7.87 11.46 -3.46
N ILE A 65 7.90 10.41 -4.30
CA ILE A 65 8.06 9.02 -3.83
C ILE A 65 9.23 8.25 -4.46
N GLY A 66 9.88 8.79 -5.49
CA GLY A 66 10.89 8.10 -6.31
C GLY A 66 12.02 7.48 -5.48
N GLY A 67 11.92 6.18 -5.21
CA GLY A 67 12.90 5.40 -4.45
C GLY A 67 13.04 5.75 -2.97
N LYS A 68 12.22 6.66 -2.43
CA LYS A 68 12.36 7.09 -1.03
C LYS A 68 11.98 5.97 -0.07
N LYS A 69 12.78 5.78 0.98
CA LYS A 69 12.52 4.87 2.11
C LYS A 69 11.70 5.61 3.16
N LEU A 70 10.39 5.50 3.09
CA LEU A 70 9.43 6.27 3.89
C LEU A 70 9.11 5.58 5.22
N PRO A 71 8.95 6.32 6.33
CA PRO A 71 8.37 5.77 7.55
C PRO A 71 6.87 5.45 7.34
N LEU A 72 6.32 4.59 8.19
CA LEU A 72 4.92 4.14 8.12
C LEU A 72 3.92 5.30 7.99
N VAL A 73 4.06 6.31 8.85
CA VAL A 73 3.15 7.47 8.87
C VAL A 73 3.12 8.21 7.54
N ASN A 74 4.27 8.34 6.86
CA ASN A 74 4.34 9.01 5.57
C ASN A 74 3.71 8.14 4.47
N ALA A 75 3.99 6.83 4.46
CA ALA A 75 3.40 5.92 3.49
C ALA A 75 1.87 5.88 3.59
N VAL A 76 1.33 5.82 4.81
CA VAL A 76 -0.12 5.88 5.07
C VAL A 76 -0.69 7.24 4.64
N ASN A 77 -0.06 8.35 5.02
CA ASN A 77 -0.55 9.69 4.64
C ASN A 77 -0.60 9.90 3.12
N ILE A 78 0.39 9.39 2.39
CA ILE A 78 0.45 9.48 0.93
C ILE A 78 -0.66 8.64 0.29
N LEU A 79 -0.79 7.37 0.67
CA LEU A 79 -1.74 6.45 0.04
C LEU A 79 -3.20 6.66 0.48
N CYS A 80 -3.42 7.37 1.59
CA CYS A 80 -4.74 7.78 2.07
C CYS A 80 -5.05 9.26 1.80
N GLY A 81 -4.34 9.92 0.86
CA GLY A 81 -4.54 11.34 0.56
C GLY A 81 -5.95 11.70 0.07
N LEU A 82 -6.72 10.72 -0.43
CA LEU A 82 -8.10 10.87 -0.91
C LEU A 82 -9.11 10.07 -0.07
N GLU A 83 -8.79 9.76 1.18
CA GLU A 83 -9.67 9.02 2.09
C GLU A 83 -11.15 9.50 1.97
N PRO A 84 -12.13 8.58 1.83
CA PRO A 84 -12.04 7.13 1.98
C PRO A 84 -11.61 6.37 0.71
N MET A 85 -11.19 7.06 -0.35
CA MET A 85 -10.65 6.41 -1.54
C MET A 85 -9.15 6.13 -1.36
N VAL A 86 -8.77 4.87 -1.56
CA VAL A 86 -7.38 4.39 -1.50
C VAL A 86 -7.08 3.56 -2.75
N PRO A 87 -5.82 3.19 -3.05
CA PRO A 87 -5.50 2.31 -4.16
C PRO A 87 -6.36 1.04 -4.12
N ILE A 88 -6.95 0.68 -5.25
CA ILE A 88 -7.90 -0.45 -5.34
C ILE A 88 -7.23 -1.80 -4.99
N TRP A 89 -5.91 -1.91 -5.12
CA TRP A 89 -5.10 -3.03 -4.63
C TRP A 89 -3.69 -2.54 -4.26
N ILE A 90 -3.07 -3.22 -3.30
CA ILE A 90 -1.67 -3.02 -2.90
C ILE A 90 -1.00 -4.39 -2.68
N ASN A 91 0.08 -4.65 -3.39
CA ASN A 91 0.97 -5.78 -3.11
C ASN A 91 2.07 -5.31 -2.15
N VAL A 92 2.26 -6.05 -1.06
CA VAL A 92 3.31 -5.79 -0.07
C VAL A 92 4.40 -6.83 -0.26
N ILE A 93 5.61 -6.37 -0.57
CA ILE A 93 6.74 -7.22 -0.92
C ILE A 93 7.90 -6.88 0.02
N PHE A 94 8.46 -7.87 0.71
CA PHE A 94 9.72 -7.68 1.42
C PHE A 94 10.87 -7.69 0.41
N VAL A 95 11.66 -6.61 0.36
CA VAL A 95 12.76 -6.47 -0.63
C VAL A 95 14.15 -6.69 -0.03
N GLY A 96 14.26 -6.79 1.30
CA GLY A 96 15.52 -7.05 1.99
C GLY A 96 15.75 -6.10 3.15
N PHE A 97 16.98 -6.15 3.65
CA PHE A 97 17.46 -5.28 4.71
C PHE A 97 18.37 -4.19 4.13
N ASP A 98 18.23 -2.99 4.66
CA ASP A 98 19.20 -1.92 4.54
C ASP A 98 19.84 -1.74 5.93
N GLU A 99 21.05 -2.26 6.09
CA GLU A 99 21.68 -2.47 7.41
C GLU A 99 20.74 -3.28 8.35
N ALA A 100 20.16 -2.65 9.36
CA ALA A 100 19.23 -3.25 10.31
C ALA A 100 17.75 -2.91 10.03
N ILE A 101 17.46 -2.17 8.96
CA ILE A 101 16.11 -1.68 8.64
C ILE A 101 15.48 -2.59 7.59
N ALA A 102 14.32 -3.18 7.91
CA ALA A 102 13.57 -3.98 6.95
C ALA A 102 12.90 -3.09 5.90
N ILE A 103 13.06 -3.40 4.62
CA ILE A 103 12.48 -2.63 3.53
C ILE A 103 11.31 -3.39 2.91
N PHE A 104 10.16 -2.74 2.84
CA PHE A 104 8.97 -3.24 2.20
C PHE A 104 8.61 -2.37 1.00
N LYS A 105 8.40 -2.98 -0.16
CA LYS A 105 7.87 -2.31 -1.35
C LYS A 105 6.34 -2.44 -1.36
N LEU A 106 5.67 -1.30 -1.55
CA LEU A 106 4.23 -1.19 -1.74
C LEU A 106 3.97 -0.94 -3.22
N GLN A 107 3.75 -2.01 -3.97
CA GLN A 107 3.27 -1.91 -5.34
C GLN A 107 1.78 -1.63 -5.31
N CYS A 108 1.33 -0.49 -5.82
CA CYS A 108 -0.07 -0.09 -5.69
C CYS A 108 -0.69 0.32 -7.03
N SER A 109 -1.98 0.05 -7.19
CA SER A 109 -2.75 0.59 -8.33
C SER A 109 -2.74 2.11 -8.33
N LEU A 110 -2.70 2.71 -9.52
CA LEU A 110 -3.00 4.13 -9.71
C LEU A 110 -4.50 4.46 -9.59
N ARG A 111 -5.38 3.48 -9.42
CA ARG A 111 -6.84 3.68 -9.35
C ARG A 111 -7.30 3.72 -7.91
N PHE A 112 -7.77 4.88 -7.47
CA PHE A 112 -8.26 5.13 -6.11
C PHE A 112 -9.77 4.92 -6.06
N ARG A 113 -10.24 3.99 -5.21
CA ARG A 113 -11.65 3.60 -5.19
C ARG A 113 -12.19 3.54 -3.77
N LYS A 114 -13.52 3.64 -3.67
CA LYS A 114 -14.26 3.52 -2.42
C LYS A 114 -14.05 2.14 -1.78
N PRO A 115 -14.25 2.03 -0.44
CA PRO A 115 -14.00 0.79 0.31
C PRO A 115 -14.70 -0.46 -0.28
N THR A 116 -15.92 -0.30 -0.80
CA THR A 116 -16.72 -1.38 -1.38
C THR A 116 -16.17 -1.97 -2.70
N LEU A 117 -15.21 -1.28 -3.33
CA LEU A 117 -14.60 -1.68 -4.60
C LEU A 117 -13.16 -2.17 -4.45
N LEU A 118 -12.62 -2.17 -3.23
CA LEU A 118 -11.27 -2.63 -2.97
C LEU A 118 -11.14 -4.12 -3.28
N ARG A 119 -9.99 -4.50 -3.82
CA ARG A 119 -9.62 -5.91 -4.05
C ARG A 119 -8.95 -6.49 -2.81
N ASN A 120 -8.61 -7.77 -2.88
CA ASN A 120 -7.95 -8.52 -1.81
C ASN A 120 -8.80 -8.58 -0.53
N VAL A 121 -10.13 -8.57 -0.65
CA VAL A 121 -11.06 -8.65 0.50
C VAL A 121 -10.95 -10.00 1.19
N GLU A 122 -10.65 -11.06 0.43
CA GLU A 122 -10.43 -12.42 0.90
C GLU A 122 -9.26 -12.55 1.88
N THR A 123 -8.36 -11.56 1.92
CA THR A 123 -7.23 -11.53 2.86
C THR A 123 -7.62 -11.09 4.28
N GLY A 124 -8.83 -10.52 4.46
CA GLY A 124 -9.26 -9.92 5.72
C GLY A 124 -8.64 -8.55 6.02
N HIS A 125 -7.75 -8.05 5.16
CA HIS A 125 -7.08 -6.76 5.32
C HIS A 125 -6.91 -6.01 3.98
N ALA A 126 -8.00 -5.85 3.22
CA ALA A 126 -7.96 -5.08 1.97
C ALA A 126 -7.47 -3.63 2.19
N PRO A 127 -6.85 -2.99 1.18
CA PRO A 127 -6.60 -3.48 -0.17
C PRO A 127 -5.32 -4.33 -0.32
N PHE A 128 -4.75 -4.82 0.79
CA PHE A 128 -3.40 -5.39 0.80
C PHE A 128 -3.38 -6.89 0.47
N LYS A 129 -2.29 -7.31 -0.18
CA LYS A 129 -1.92 -8.70 -0.41
C LYS A 129 -0.44 -8.89 -0.09
N ALA A 130 -0.12 -9.84 0.78
CA ALA A 130 1.25 -10.27 1.01
C ALA A 130 1.79 -11.03 -0.21
N ILE A 131 2.98 -10.66 -0.68
CA ILE A 131 3.70 -11.39 -1.71
C ILE A 131 4.81 -12.20 -1.04
N ILE A 132 4.67 -13.51 -1.13
CA ILE A 132 5.55 -14.49 -0.48
C ILE A 132 6.19 -15.30 -1.62
N GLU A 133 7.23 -14.73 -2.21
CA GLU A 133 8.14 -15.43 -3.12
C GLU A 133 9.35 -15.95 -2.36
#